data_AF-A0A950KMY3-F1
#
_entry.id   AF-A0A950KMY3-F1
#
_cell.length_a   1.000
_cell.length_b   1.000
_cell.length_c   1.000
_cell.angle_alpha   90.00
_cell.angle_beta   90.00
_cell.angle_gamma   90.00
#
_symmetry.space_group_name_H-M   'P 1'
#
loop_
_entity.id
_entity.type
_entity.pdbx_description
1 polymer ?
#
loop_
_entity_poly.entity_id
_entity_poly.type
_entity_poly.pdbx_seq_one_letter_code
_entity_poly.pdbx_strand_id
1 'polypeptide(L)' 'MAKDHGPSVKNDKQYEGLRKKGMSKSRAAAISNSPGSSSRGGKSSGSSRSRKSSGPGSGGNRAQKAAAGRKGGKKSS' A
#
# COMPACT_ATOMS: atom_id res chain seq x y z
N MET A 1 23.66 1.87 22.65
CA MET A 1 22.38 1.67 21.93
C MET A 1 22.71 1.09 20.56
N ALA A 2 22.73 -0.23 20.42
CA ALA A 2 22.84 -0.86 19.11
C ALA A 2 21.56 -0.49 18.36
N LYS A 3 21.67 0.54 17.51
CA LYS A 3 20.58 0.90 16.61
C LYS A 3 20.42 -0.32 15.71
N ASP A 4 19.34 -1.09 15.89
CA ASP A 4 18.98 -2.19 14.99
C ASP A 4 18.83 -1.71 13.54
N HIS A 5 18.87 -0.41 13.32
CA HIS A 5 19.06 0.30 12.08
C HIS A 5 20.53 0.69 11.89
N GLY A 6 21.14 0.29 10.77
CA GLY A 6 22.48 0.74 10.41
C GLY A 6 22.55 2.27 10.20
N PRO A 7 23.76 2.84 10.00
CA PRO A 7 23.99 4.29 9.85
C PRO A 7 23.29 4.91 8.63
N SER A 8 22.67 4.08 7.78
CA SER A 8 21.91 4.47 6.61
C SER A 8 20.53 5.05 6.93
N VAL A 9 20.06 5.01 8.18
CA VAL A 9 18.78 5.62 8.58
C VAL A 9 18.99 7.09 8.93
N LYS A 10 18.30 7.97 8.19
CA LYS A 10 18.41 9.43 8.35
C LYS A 10 17.58 9.98 9.51
N ASN A 11 16.54 9.26 9.94
CA ASN A 11 15.65 9.67 11.02
C ASN A 11 15.37 8.53 12.01
N ASP A 12 16.22 8.45 13.03
CA ASP A 12 16.17 7.42 14.08
C ASP A 12 14.87 7.49 14.90
N LYS A 13 14.42 8.70 15.27
CA LYS A 13 13.18 8.88 16.06
C LYS A 13 11.97 8.32 15.33
N GLN A 14 11.87 8.59 14.03
CA GLN A 14 10.79 8.08 13.20
C GLN A 14 10.91 6.56 13.00
N TYR A 15 12.13 6.04 12.81
CA TYR A 15 12.37 4.60 12.66
C TYR A 15 11.90 3.83 13.89
N GLU A 16 12.33 4.27 15.08
CA GLU A 16 11.95 3.66 16.36
C GLU A 16 10.44 3.73 16.59
N GLY A 17 9.81 4.87 16.27
CA GLY A 17 8.35 4.99 16.33
C GLY A 17 7.63 3.99 15.41
N LEU A 18 8.17 3.72 14.22
CA LEU A 18 7.60 2.74 13.29
C LEU A 18 7.86 1.29 13.75
N ARG A 19 9.02 1.00 14.35
CA ARG A 19 9.34 -0.30 14.95
C ARG A 19 8.43 -0.63 16.12
N LYS A 20 8.20 0.33 17.01
CA LYS A 20 7.24 0.20 18.13
C LYS A 20 5.81 -0.04 17.66
N LYS A 21 5.45 0.50 16.50
CA LYS A 21 4.16 0.23 15.83
C LYS A 21 4.08 -1.14 15.14
N GLY A 22 5.13 -1.97 15.22
CA GLY A 22 5.17 -3.29 14.61
C GLY A 22 5.57 -3.31 13.14
N MET A 23 6.07 -2.21 12.56
CA MET A 23 6.60 -2.24 11.19
C MET A 23 7.90 -3.03 11.09
N SER A 24 8.09 -3.69 9.95
CA SER A 24 9.35 -4.37 9.62
C SER A 24 10.51 -3.38 9.51
N LYS A 25 11.72 -3.85 9.80
CA LYS A 25 12.97 -3.07 9.72
C LYS A 25 13.14 -2.37 8.36
N SER A 26 12.94 -3.09 7.26
CA SER A 26 13.06 -2.54 5.91
C SER A 26 12.04 -1.43 5.65
N ARG A 27 10.77 -1.64 6.03
CA ARG A 27 9.70 -0.65 5.82
C ARG A 27 9.90 0.60 6.66
N ALA A 28 10.31 0.45 7.91
CA ALA A 28 10.63 1.57 8.79
C ALA A 28 11.82 2.38 8.24
N ALA A 29 12.89 1.72 7.80
CA ALA A 29 14.06 2.38 7.22
C ALA A 29 13.72 3.17 5.95
N ALA A 30 12.92 2.58 5.05
CA ALA A 30 12.50 3.26 3.83
C ALA A 30 11.68 4.54 4.11
N ILE A 31 10.77 4.49 5.07
CA ILE A 31 9.94 5.63 5.47
C ILE A 31 10.81 6.72 6.13
N SER A 32 11.73 6.35 7.02
CA SER A 32 12.64 7.28 7.70
C SER A 32 13.66 7.92 6.75
N ASN A 33 14.01 7.26 5.64
CA ASN A 33 14.94 7.80 4.64
C ASN A 33 14.26 8.67 3.58
N SER A 34 12.93 8.65 3.51
CA SER A 34 12.15 9.38 2.51
C SER A 34 11.71 10.75 3.03
N PRO A 35 12.08 11.86 2.37
CA PRO A 35 11.66 13.20 2.76
C PRO A 35 10.14 13.37 2.56
N GLY A 36 9.47 13.98 3.55
CA GLY A 36 8.02 14.19 3.53
C GLY A 36 7.17 12.94 3.79
N SER A 37 7.77 11.86 4.31
CA SER A 37 7.02 10.65 4.64
C SER A 37 5.97 10.86 5.74
N SER A 38 6.19 11.81 6.65
CA SER A 38 5.22 12.25 7.66
C SER A 38 3.98 12.93 7.07
N SER A 39 4.09 13.59 5.90
CA SER A 39 2.98 14.30 5.25
C SER A 39 2.32 13.50 4.11
N ARG A 40 3.06 12.56 3.50
CA ARG A 40 2.59 11.66 2.44
C ARG A 40 1.87 10.41 2.98
N GLY A 41 2.21 9.94 4.18
CA GLY A 41 1.60 8.79 4.82
C GLY A 41 0.37 9.15 5.67
N GLY A 42 -0.57 8.22 5.84
CA GLY A 42 -1.72 8.40 6.75
C GLY A 42 -3.01 8.91 6.09
N LYS A 43 -2.93 9.62 4.96
CA LYS A 43 -4.13 10.09 4.22
C LYS A 43 -4.97 8.96 3.59
N SER A 44 -4.47 7.72 3.61
CA SER A 44 -5.19 6.55 3.08
C SER A 44 -6.05 5.82 4.12
N SER A 45 -6.05 6.21 5.40
CA SER A 45 -6.86 5.53 6.43
C SER A 45 -8.38 5.73 6.28
N GLY A 46 -8.82 6.52 5.30
CA GLY A 46 -10.24 6.71 4.98
C GLY A 46 -10.56 6.83 3.48
N SER A 47 -9.59 6.66 2.59
CA SER A 47 -9.87 6.67 1.15
C SER A 47 -10.24 5.27 0.71
N SER A 48 -11.55 5.05 0.71
CA SER A 48 -12.32 4.02 0.02
C SER A 48 -11.94 3.83 -1.46
N ARG A 49 -10.69 3.44 -1.74
CA ARG A 49 -10.24 3.04 -3.09
C ARG A 49 -10.55 1.58 -3.36
N SER A 50 -11.83 1.23 -3.23
CA SER A 50 -12.36 -0.02 -3.77
C SER A 50 -13.81 0.09 -4.24
N ARG A 51 -14.37 1.28 -4.50
CA ARG A 51 -15.73 1.39 -5.10
C ARG A 51 -15.96 2.62 -6.00
N LYS A 52 -14.97 3.07 -6.77
CA LYS A 52 -15.24 3.98 -7.90
C LYS A 52 -14.42 3.58 -9.11
N SER A 53 -15.08 2.82 -9.98
CA SER A 53 -14.72 2.67 -11.38
C SER A 53 -14.49 4.04 -12.02
N SER A 54 -13.39 4.20 -12.74
CA SER A 54 -13.35 4.97 -13.99
C SER A 54 -11.92 4.96 -14.56
N GLY A 55 -11.46 3.78 -14.94
CA GLY A 55 -10.53 3.64 -16.07
C GLY A 55 -11.27 2.84 -17.14
N PRO A 56 -11.10 3.13 -18.44
CA PRO A 56 -11.84 2.51 -19.56
C PRO A 56 -11.47 1.03 -19.81
N GLY A 57 -11.22 0.27 -18.74
CA GLY A 57 -10.87 -1.15 -18.77
C GLY A 57 -11.35 -1.94 -17.54
N SER A 58 -11.93 -1.31 -16.51
CA SER A 58 -12.50 -2.04 -15.37
C SER A 58 -13.95 -2.44 -15.67
N GLY A 59 -14.13 -3.33 -16.65
CA GLY A 59 -15.44 -3.77 -17.07
C GLY A 59 -16.16 -4.50 -15.94
N GLY A 60 -17.11 -3.83 -15.29
CA GLY A 60 -18.20 -4.38 -14.47
C GLY A 60 -17.84 -5.30 -13.29
N ASN A 61 -18.66 -5.27 -12.25
CA ASN A 61 -18.62 -6.31 -11.22
C ASN A 61 -19.06 -7.67 -11.82
N ARG A 62 -18.78 -8.77 -11.12
CA ARG A 62 -19.05 -10.14 -11.62
C ARG A 62 -20.53 -10.38 -11.94
N ALA A 63 -21.44 -9.75 -11.21
CA ALA A 63 -22.88 -9.82 -11.45
C ALA A 63 -23.28 -9.14 -12.78
N GLN A 64 -22.72 -7.97 -13.08
CA GLN A 64 -22.93 -7.28 -14.36
C GLN A 64 -22.38 -8.09 -15.54
N LYS A 65 -21.22 -8.73 -15.38
CA LYS A 65 -20.68 -9.64 -16.41
C LYS A 65 -21.56 -10.86 -16.63
N ALA A 66 -22.10 -11.45 -15.55
CA ALA A 66 -22.99 -12.60 -15.62
C ALA A 66 -24.35 -12.26 -16.26
N ALA A 67 -24.92 -11.11 -15.91
CA ALA A 67 -26.16 -10.60 -16.53
C ALA A 67 -25.97 -10.30 -18.02
N ALA A 68 -24.79 -9.83 -18.43
CA ALA A 68 -24.41 -9.67 -19.83
C ALA A 68 -24.00 -10.98 -20.53
N GLY A 69 -24.22 -12.15 -19.92
CA GLY A 69 -23.93 -13.46 -20.51
C GLY A 69 -22.43 -13.82 -20.60
N ARG A 70 -21.53 -13.00 -20.04
CA ARG A 70 -20.08 -13.20 -20.10
C ARG A 70 -19.64 -14.17 -18.99
N LYS A 71 -19.91 -15.48 -19.16
CA LYS A 71 -19.33 -16.54 -18.31
C LYS A 71 -17.84 -16.71 -18.66
N GLY A 72 -17.01 -16.76 -17.60
CA GLY A 72 -15.55 -16.68 -17.64
C GLY A 72 -14.87 -17.47 -18.76
N GLY A 73 -13.99 -16.78 -19.49
CA GLY A 73 -13.14 -17.37 -20.51
C GLY A 73 -12.31 -18.52 -19.94
N LYS A 74 -12.33 -19.65 -20.65
CA LYS A 74 -11.46 -20.81 -20.39
C LYS A 74 -10.00 -20.36 -20.36
N LYS A 75 -9.23 -20.88 -19.40
CA LYS A 75 -7.75 -20.82 -19.44
C LYS A 75 -7.31 -21.44 -20.78
N SER A 76 -6.69 -20.64 -21.64
CA SER A 76 -5.84 -21.16 -22.70
C SER A 76 -4.52 -21.57 -22.05
N SER A 77 -4.19 -22.85 -22.19
CA SER A 77 -2.85 -23.42 -21.99
C SER A 77 -1.80 -22.69 -22.83
#